data_AF-A0A7Y6ZTF9-F1
#
_entry.id   AF-A0A7Y6ZTF9-F1
#
_cell.length_a   1.000
_cell.length_b   1.000
_cell.length_c   1.000
_cell.angle_alpha   90.00
_cell.angle_beta   90.00
_cell.angle_gamma   90.00
#
_symmetry.space_group_name_H-M   'P 1'
#
loop_
_entity.id
_entity.type
_entity.pdbx_description
1 polymer ?
#
loop_
_entity_poly.entity_id
_entity_poly.type
_entity_poly.pdbx_seq_one_letter_code
_entity_poly.pdbx_strand_id
1 'polypeptide(L)' 'MLKIIVLIPLILSLIWFGYLTINNYSVADGKQGFKYILYFSLVIAAFFTLMYWLTH' A
#
# COMPACT_ATOMS: atom_id res chain seq x y z
N MET A 1 16.50 5.95 -1.84
CA MET A 1 15.36 6.32 -0.95
C MET A 1 14.02 5.82 -1.49
N LEU A 2 13.69 6.01 -2.78
CA LEU A 2 12.44 5.51 -3.40
C LEU A 2 12.19 4.00 -3.25
N LYS A 3 13.23 3.15 -3.27
CA LYS A 3 13.10 1.68 -3.12
C LYS A 3 12.36 1.29 -1.83
N ILE A 4 12.65 1.94 -0.70
CA ILE A 4 12.01 1.62 0.59
C ILE A 4 10.53 2.04 0.57
N ILE A 5 10.22 3.20 -0.02
CA ILE A 5 8.84 3.73 -0.10
C ILE A 5 7.94 2.81 -0.94
N VAL A 6 8.48 2.23 -2.02
CA VAL A 6 7.75 1.25 -2.84
C VAL A 6 7.57 -0.10 -2.14
N LEU A 7 8.46 -0.46 -1.20
CA LEU A 7 8.32 -1.71 -0.43
C LEU A 7 7.21 -1.64 0.63
N ILE A 8 6.88 -0.45 1.15
CA ILE A 8 5.85 -0.27 2.19
C ILE A 8 4.49 -0.89 1.79
N PRO A 9 3.88 -0.58 0.62
CA PRO A 9 2.62 -1.21 0.22
C PRO A 9 2.71 -2.73 0.07
N LEU A 10 3.86 -3.23 -0.40
CA LEU A 10 4.10 -4.66 -0.57
C LEU A 10 4.11 -5.38 0.79
N ILE A 11 4.82 -4.82 1.77
CA ILE A 11 4.86 -5.36 3.13
C ILE A 11 3.47 -5.28 3.78
N LEU A 12 2.77 -4.15 3.67
CA LEU A 12 1.40 -4.02 4.20
C LEU A 12 0.44 -5.02 3.54
N SER A 13 0.58 -5.25 2.22
CA SER A 13 -0.24 -6.23 1.50
C SER A 13 0.02 -7.65 1.98
N LEU A 14 1.27 -8.01 2.26
CA LEU A 14 1.63 -9.32 2.84
C LEU A 14 1.09 -9.49 4.26
N ILE A 15 1.18 -8.45 5.09
CA ILE A 15 0.61 -8.47 6.46
C ILE A 15 -0.91 -8.65 6.40
N TRP A 16 -1.60 -7.90 5.54
CA TRP A 16 -3.05 -8.00 5.36
C TRP A 16 -3.47 -9.38 4.82
N PHE A 17 -2.71 -9.93 3.87
CA PHE A 17 -2.91 -11.29 3.38
C PHE A 17 -2.74 -12.34 4.49
N GLY A 18 -1.71 -12.21 5.32
CA GLY A 18 -1.51 -13.07 6.48
C GLY A 18 -2.68 -12.98 7.47
N TYR A 19 -3.17 -11.76 7.75
CA TYR A 19 -4.35 -11.54 8.59
C TYR A 19 -5.59 -12.26 8.04
N LEU A 20 -5.87 -12.15 6.74
CA LEU A 20 -7.00 -12.86 6.14
C LEU A 20 -6.85 -14.38 6.25
N THR A 21 -5.64 -14.88 6.01
CA THR A 21 -5.33 -16.32 6.09
C THR A 21 -5.52 -16.87 7.50
N ILE A 22 -5.03 -16.17 8.53
CA ILE A 22 -5.16 -16.57 9.94
C ILE A 22 -6.63 -16.59 10.39
N ASN A 23 -7.45 -15.68 9.87
CA ASN A 23 -8.86 -15.58 10.21
C ASN A 23 -9.78 -16.41 9.29
N ASN A 24 -9.22 -17.24 8.39
CA ASN A 24 -9.98 -18.01 7.38
C ASN A 24 -10.88 -17.14 6.47
N TYR A 25 -10.55 -15.86 6.29
CA TYR A 25 -11.26 -14.99 5.36
C TYR A 25 -10.76 -15.22 3.93
N SER A 26 -11.69 -15.15 2.97
CA SER A 26 -11.32 -15.15 1.56
C SER A 26 -10.58 -13.87 1.21
N VAL A 27 -9.64 -13.96 0.27
CA VAL A 27 -9.01 -12.77 -0.36
C VAL A 27 -10.07 -11.86 -0.97
N ALA A 28 -11.21 -12.42 -1.41
CA ALA A 28 -12.34 -11.66 -1.91
C ALA A 28 -12.98 -10.77 -0.83
N ASP A 29 -13.08 -11.26 0.41
CA ASP A 29 -13.65 -10.53 1.55
C ASP A 29 -12.70 -9.40 1.99
N GLY A 30 -11.39 -9.65 1.89
CA GLY A 30 -10.35 -8.70 2.23
C GLY A 30 -10.01 -7.66 1.17
N LYS A 31 -10.69 -7.63 0.01
CA LYS A 31 -10.40 -6.70 -1.10
C LYS A 31 -10.39 -5.23 -0.67
N GLN A 32 -11.21 -4.87 0.31
CA GLN A 32 -11.29 -3.49 0.79
C GLN A 32 -9.99 -3.05 1.48
N GLY A 33 -9.33 -3.94 2.24
CA GLY A 33 -8.04 -3.64 2.87
C GLY A 33 -6.92 -3.41 1.85
N PHE A 34 -6.86 -4.23 0.80
CA PHE A 34 -5.92 -4.01 -0.31
C PHE A 34 -6.16 -2.68 -1.03
N LYS A 35 -7.42 -2.29 -1.23
CA LYS A 35 -7.77 -0.97 -1.79
C LYS A 35 -7.27 0.17 -0.90
N TYR A 36 -7.42 0.08 0.42
CA TYR A 36 -6.90 1.09 1.34
C TYR A 36 -5.38 1.21 1.28
N ILE A 37 -4.67 0.09 1.27
CA ILE A 37 -3.19 0.07 1.15
C ILE A 37 -2.74 0.72 -0.16
N LEU A 38 -3.45 0.43 -1.26
CA LEU A 38 -3.16 0.98 -2.58
C LEU A 38 -3.44 2.49 -2.64
N TYR A 39 -4.60 2.94 -2.14
CA TYR A 39 -4.93 4.37 -2.08
C TYR A 39 -3.93 5.16 -1.23
N PHE A 40 -3.61 4.66 -0.04
CA PHE A 40 -2.64 5.30 0.85
C PHE A 40 -1.28 5.45 0.17
N SER A 41 -0.84 4.40 -0.51
CA SER A 41 0.46 4.40 -1.20
C SER A 41 0.46 5.30 -2.44
N LEU A 42 -0.65 5.37 -3.17
CA LEU A 42 -0.83 6.31 -4.28
C LEU A 42 -0.79 7.77 -3.81
N VAL A 43 -1.46 8.10 -2.70
CA VAL A 43 -1.45 9.45 -2.13
C VAL A 43 -0.03 9.86 -1.75
N ILE A 44 0.73 8.97 -1.09
CA ILE A 44 2.12 9.22 -0.74
C ILE A 44 2.99 9.42 -1.99
N ALA A 45 2.85 8.54 -2.99
CA ALA A 45 3.59 8.65 -4.23
C ALA A 45 3.28 9.97 -4.96
N ALA A 46 2.00 10.32 -5.10
CA ALA A 46 1.56 11.56 -5.71
C ALA A 46 2.10 12.79 -4.96
N PHE A 47 2.08 12.77 -3.63
CA PHE A 47 2.64 13.83 -2.81
C PHE A 47 4.15 14.01 -3.05
N PHE A 48 4.93 12.93 -3.01
CA PHE A 48 6.38 13.01 -3.26
C PHE A 48 6.71 13.41 -4.70
N THR A 49 5.95 12.93 -5.69
CA THR A 49 6.09 13.35 -7.09
C THR A 49 5.80 14.84 -7.26
N LEU A 50 4.71 15.33 -6.66
CA LEU A 50 4.34 16.74 -6.71
C LEU A 50 5.40 17.62 -6.01
N MET A 51 5.87 17.21 -4.83
CA MET A 51 6.95 17.91 -4.15
C MET A 51 8.22 17.94 -4.99
N TYR A 52 8.61 16.83 -5.63
CA TYR A 52 9.76 16.82 -6.53
C TYR A 52 9.60 17.83 -7.67
N TRP A 53 8.42 17.87 -8.31
CA TRP A 53 8.14 18.79 -9.39
C TRP A 53 8.10 20.26 -8.94
N LEU A 54 7.64 20.56 -7.73
CA LEU A 54 7.63 21.92 -7.19
C LEU A 54 9.01 22.41 -6.73
N THR A 55 9.96 21.49 -6.49
CA THR A 55 11.29 21.81 -5.96
C THR A 55 12.41 21.64 -7.02
N HIS A 56 12.06 21.42 -8.28
CA HIS A 56 12.96 21.39 -9.45
C HIS A 56 12.40 22.28 -10.55
#